data_AF-A0A645HBL4-F1
#
_entry.id   AF-A0A645HBL4-F1
#
_cell.length_a   1.000
_cell.length_b   1.000
_cell.length_c   1.000
_cell.angle_alpha   90.00
_cell.angle_beta   90.00
_cell.angle_gamma   90.00
#
_symmetry.space_group_name_H-M   'P 1'
#
loop_
_entity.id
_entity.type
_entity.pdbx_description
1 polymer ?
#
loop_
_entity_poly.entity_id
_entity_poly.type
_entity_poly.pdbx_seq_one_letter_code
_entity_poly.pdbx_strand_id
1 'polypeptide(L)'
;MLAGVSINPGTAAEPLMPVLHMADLVLVMSVNPGYGGQSFIEETLDKVRWLFRVRGEHGWGYLIEMDGGVGPKNVARIAEAGCDVVVAGSAVFGQPEPSEVIKEMRRSVQRG
;
A
#
# COMPACT_ATOMS: atom_id res chain seq x y z
N MET A 1 3.44 5.98 -20.91
CA MET A 1 3.82 4.77 -20.15
C MET A 1 4.06 5.24 -18.72
N LEU A 2 3.52 4.55 -17.71
CA LEU A 2 3.73 4.93 -16.30
C LEU A 2 4.98 4.23 -15.75
N ALA A 3 5.74 4.91 -14.90
CA ALA A 3 6.92 4.39 -14.20
C ALA A 3 6.61 4.08 -12.74
N GLY A 4 6.97 2.87 -12.30
CA GLY A 4 6.73 2.41 -10.92
C GLY A 4 8.00 1.94 -10.23
N VAL A 5 8.08 2.13 -8.91
CA VAL A 5 9.14 1.59 -8.05
C VAL A 5 8.50 0.75 -6.95
N SER A 6 9.06 -0.44 -6.68
CA SER A 6 8.60 -1.34 -5.62
C SER A 6 9.65 -1.47 -4.52
N ILE A 7 9.20 -1.58 -3.27
CA ILE A 7 10.05 -1.67 -2.07
C ILE A 7 9.65 -2.88 -1.24
N ASN A 8 10.59 -3.78 -0.99
CA ASN A 8 10.40 -4.95 -0.14
C ASN A 8 10.39 -4.59 1.36
N PRO A 9 9.84 -5.43 2.25
CA PRO A 9 9.81 -5.15 3.69
C PRO A 9 11.19 -4.90 4.30
N GLY A 10 12.23 -5.61 3.84
CA GLY A 10 13.61 -5.42 4.32
C GLY A 10 14.36 -4.21 3.75
N THR A 11 13.76 -3.46 2.82
CA THR A 11 14.44 -2.33 2.15
C THR A 11 13.90 -1.00 2.68
N ALA A 12 14.79 -0.13 3.16
CA ALA A 12 14.46 1.24 3.58
C ALA A 12 13.94 2.07 2.38
N ALA A 13 13.08 3.07 2.63
CA ALA A 13 12.49 3.90 1.56
C ALA A 13 13.38 5.09 1.17
N GLU A 14 14.18 5.57 2.12
CA GLU A 14 15.08 6.72 2.02
C GLU A 14 16.01 6.67 0.81
N PRO A 15 16.62 5.52 0.43
CA PRO A 15 17.50 5.44 -0.74
C PRO A 15 16.80 5.75 -2.07
N LEU A 16 15.47 5.74 -2.12
CA LEU A 16 14.72 6.06 -3.34
C LEU A 16 14.55 7.54 -3.60
N MET A 17 14.87 8.40 -2.62
CA MET A 17 14.72 9.86 -2.73
C MET A 17 15.16 10.44 -4.09
N PRO A 18 16.31 10.04 -4.68
CA PRO A 18 16.76 10.57 -5.97
C PRO A 18 15.84 10.25 -7.15
N VAL A 19 15.00 9.20 -7.05
CA VAL A 19 14.15 8.72 -8.14
C VAL A 19 12.66 8.95 -7.92
N LEU A 20 12.23 9.32 -6.71
CA LEU A 20 10.81 9.51 -6.38
C LEU A 20 10.10 10.52 -7.29
N HIS A 21 10.78 11.62 -7.68
CA HIS A 21 10.22 12.63 -8.57
C HIS A 21 9.94 12.15 -10.00
N MET A 22 10.48 11.00 -10.39
CA MET A 22 10.29 10.39 -11.72
C MET A 22 9.23 9.29 -11.71
N ALA A 23 8.75 8.87 -10.54
CA ALA A 23 7.78 7.80 -10.41
C ALA A 23 6.34 8.34 -10.58
N ASP A 24 5.49 7.54 -11.17
CA ASP A 24 4.04 7.70 -11.14
C ASP A 24 3.41 6.90 -9.98
N LEU A 25 4.09 5.85 -9.52
CA LEU A 25 3.63 4.92 -8.48
C LEU A 25 4.81 4.41 -7.65
N VAL A 26 4.64 4.38 -6.32
CA VAL A 26 5.55 3.76 -5.37
C VAL A 26 4.79 2.66 -4.62
N LEU A 27 5.13 1.41 -4.89
CA LEU A 27 4.53 0.22 -4.30
C LEU A 27 5.36 -0.22 -3.08
N VAL A 28 4.72 -0.29 -1.92
CA VAL A 28 5.27 -0.84 -0.68
C VAL A 28 4.75 -2.25 -0.49
N MET A 29 5.65 -3.23 -0.49
CA MET A 29 5.31 -4.60 -0.14
C MET A 29 5.13 -4.71 1.37
N SER A 30 3.98 -5.17 1.82
CA SER A 30 3.65 -5.47 3.23
C SER A 30 3.78 -6.95 3.59
N VAL A 31 4.34 -7.76 2.69
CA VAL A 31 4.78 -9.15 2.89
C VAL A 31 6.08 -9.39 2.13
N ASN A 32 6.82 -10.45 2.44
CA ASN A 32 7.98 -10.81 1.62
C ASN A 32 7.50 -11.30 0.24
N PRO A 33 8.14 -10.88 -0.87
CA PRO A 33 7.72 -11.31 -2.19
C PRO A 33 7.89 -12.82 -2.38
N GLY A 34 7.04 -13.40 -3.22
CA GLY A 34 7.14 -14.81 -3.61
C GLY A 34 5.78 -15.50 -3.72
N TYR A 35 5.02 -15.56 -2.63
CA TYR A 35 3.76 -16.31 -2.57
C TYR A 35 2.64 -15.55 -1.83
N GLY A 36 1.38 -15.81 -2.20
CA GLY A 36 0.21 -15.22 -1.56
C GLY A 36 -0.13 -15.86 -0.20
N GLY A 37 -1.00 -15.19 0.58
CA GLY A 37 -1.51 -15.71 1.87
C GLY A 37 -0.62 -15.44 3.08
N GLN A 38 0.46 -14.67 2.91
CA GLN A 38 1.32 -14.24 4.01
C GLN A 38 0.65 -13.16 4.87
N SER A 39 1.05 -13.12 6.14
CA SER A 39 0.57 -12.12 7.11
C SER A 39 1.17 -10.74 6.84
N PHE A 40 0.35 -9.71 6.98
CA PHE A 40 0.75 -8.31 6.89
C PHE A 40 1.85 -7.97 7.90
N ILE A 41 2.88 -7.25 7.45
CA ILE A 41 4.01 -6.77 8.26
C ILE A 41 3.73 -5.31 8.65
N GLU A 42 3.34 -5.06 9.90
CA GLU A 42 2.88 -3.74 10.36
C GLU A 42 3.92 -2.62 10.20
N GLU A 43 5.20 -2.95 10.37
CA GLU A 43 6.32 -2.02 10.27
C GLU A 43 6.46 -1.40 8.88
N THR A 44 5.85 -2.01 7.85
CA THR A 44 5.84 -1.46 6.49
C THR A 44 4.98 -0.19 6.36
N LEU A 45 4.06 0.06 7.31
CA LEU A 45 3.31 1.32 7.38
C LEU A 45 4.22 2.53 7.61
N ASP A 46 5.37 2.36 8.27
CA ASP A 46 6.29 3.48 8.50
C ASP A 46 6.90 4.00 7.19
N LYS A 47 7.09 3.12 6.19
CA LYS A 47 7.52 3.51 4.85
C LYS A 47 6.44 4.31 4.13
N VAL A 48 5.18 3.91 4.26
CA VAL A 48 4.04 4.64 3.69
C VAL A 48 3.96 6.05 4.29
N ARG A 49 4.05 6.17 5.62
CA ARG A 49 4.05 7.47 6.30
C ARG A 49 5.22 8.36 5.85
N TRP A 50 6.40 7.76 5.69
CA TRP A 50 7.57 8.48 5.20
C TRP A 50 7.37 8.95 3.76
N LEU A 51 6.91 8.08 2.85
CA LEU A 51 6.62 8.41 1.46
C LEU A 51 5.55 9.49 1.34
N PHE A 52 4.50 9.43 2.17
CA PHE A 52 3.42 10.41 2.21
C PHE A 52 3.94 11.80 2.60
N ARG A 53 4.75 11.86 3.67
CA ARG A 53 5.38 13.10 4.13
C ARG A 53 6.29 13.70 3.07
N VAL A 54 7.20 12.90 2.50
CA VAL A 54 8.15 13.34 1.47
C VAL A 54 7.43 13.81 0.21
N ARG A 55 6.39 13.08 -0.23
CA ARG A 55 5.54 13.49 -1.36
C ARG A 55 4.98 14.89 -1.14
N GLY A 56 4.43 15.15 0.04
CA GLY A 56 3.86 16.43 0.43
C GLY A 56 4.88 17.56 0.52
N GLU A 57 6.04 17.31 1.16
CA GLU A 57 7.13 18.28 1.31
C GLU A 57 7.67 18.78 -0.04
N HIS A 58 7.68 17.91 -1.06
CA HIS A 58 8.21 18.22 -2.38
C HIS A 58 7.15 18.53 -3.44
N GLY A 59 5.85 18.39 -3.11
CA GLY A 59 4.76 18.60 -4.07
C GLY A 59 4.75 17.58 -5.22
N TRP A 60 5.16 16.34 -4.96
CA TRP A 60 5.22 15.27 -5.97
C TRP A 60 3.87 14.56 -6.16
N GLY A 61 3.68 13.98 -7.34
CA GLY A 61 2.40 13.43 -7.79
C GLY A 61 2.29 11.91 -7.81
N TYR A 62 3.28 11.15 -7.34
CA TYR A 62 3.18 9.68 -7.36
C TYR A 62 2.09 9.18 -6.43
N LEU A 63 1.47 8.06 -6.80
CA LEU A 63 0.60 7.28 -5.92
C LEU A 63 1.43 6.40 -5.00
N ILE A 64 0.94 6.17 -3.78
CA ILE A 64 1.51 5.22 -2.82
C ILE A 64 0.58 4.01 -2.75
N GLU A 65 1.10 2.84 -3.13
CA GLU A 65 0.37 1.58 -3.15
C GLU A 65 0.88 0.62 -2.08
N MET A 66 -0.02 -0.13 -1.45
CA MET A 66 0.34 -1.24 -0.55
C MET A 66 -0.03 -2.58 -1.18
N ASP A 67 0.91 -3.53 -1.22
CA ASP A 67 0.68 -4.89 -1.71
C ASP A 67 1.09 -5.97 -0.70
N GLY A 68 0.16 -6.89 -0.41
CA GLY A 68 0.39 -8.07 0.41
C GLY A 68 -0.36 -8.07 1.73
N GLY A 69 -1.25 -9.05 1.93
CA GLY A 69 -1.98 -9.19 3.20
C GLY A 69 -3.00 -8.08 3.50
N VAL A 70 -3.43 -7.32 2.48
CA VAL A 70 -4.47 -6.28 2.61
C VAL A 70 -5.87 -6.90 2.64
N GLY A 71 -6.73 -6.42 3.55
CA GLY A 71 -8.14 -6.78 3.62
C GLY A 71 -8.96 -5.91 4.59
N PRO A 72 -10.20 -6.30 4.92
CA PRO A 72 -11.09 -5.50 5.77
C PRO A 72 -10.52 -5.14 7.15
N LYS A 73 -9.63 -5.99 7.70
CA LYS A 73 -9.03 -5.82 9.03
C LYS A 73 -7.96 -4.73 9.11
N ASN A 74 -7.39 -4.29 7.99
CA ASN A 74 -6.27 -3.35 7.97
C ASN A 74 -6.41 -2.21 6.97
N VAL A 75 -7.34 -2.27 6.02
CA VAL A 75 -7.50 -1.24 4.98
C VAL A 75 -7.71 0.17 5.53
N ALA A 76 -8.42 0.33 6.66
CA ALA A 76 -8.60 1.64 7.29
C ALA A 76 -7.27 2.24 7.76
N ARG A 77 -6.48 1.49 8.54
CA ARG A 77 -5.16 1.96 9.00
C ARG A 77 -4.14 2.14 7.87
N ILE A 78 -4.26 1.38 6.78
CA ILE A 78 -3.43 1.55 5.58
C ILE A 78 -3.76 2.88 4.89
N ALA A 79 -5.06 3.19 4.73
CA ALA A 79 -5.49 4.47 4.18
C ALA A 79 -5.07 5.64 5.08
N GLU A 80 -5.25 5.53 6.40
CA GLU A 80 -4.79 6.53 7.38
C GLU A 80 -3.28 6.79 7.33
N ALA A 81 -2.47 5.79 6.98
CA ALA A 81 -1.03 5.95 6.83
C ALA A 81 -0.62 6.78 5.60
N GLY A 82 -1.53 6.98 4.64
CA GLY A 82 -1.29 7.77 3.43
C GLY A 82 -1.24 6.97 2.13
N CYS A 83 -1.69 5.71 2.12
CA CYS A 83 -1.83 4.95 0.87
C CYS A 83 -3.02 5.44 0.04
N ASP A 84 -2.80 5.59 -1.26
CA ASP A 84 -3.86 5.93 -2.22
C ASP A 84 -4.46 4.68 -2.87
N VAL A 85 -3.66 3.62 -2.98
CA VAL A 85 -4.03 2.35 -3.65
C VAL A 85 -3.69 1.17 -2.75
N VAL A 86 -4.51 0.12 -2.81
CA VAL A 86 -4.23 -1.15 -2.12
C VAL A 86 -4.49 -2.33 -3.05
N VAL A 87 -3.63 -3.34 -2.98
CA VAL A 87 -3.79 -4.60 -3.71
C VAL A 87 -4.32 -5.67 -2.76
N ALA A 88 -5.54 -6.13 -3.03
CA ALA A 88 -6.18 -7.20 -2.27
C ALA A 88 -6.31 -8.47 -3.11
N GLY A 89 -5.65 -9.55 -2.67
CA GLY A 89 -5.72 -10.87 -3.30
C GLY A 89 -6.68 -11.81 -2.57
N SER A 90 -6.13 -12.74 -1.79
CA SER A 90 -6.88 -13.80 -1.10
C SER A 90 -7.95 -13.29 -0.14
N ALA A 91 -7.79 -12.09 0.43
CA ALA A 91 -8.82 -11.49 1.28
C ALA A 91 -10.15 -11.25 0.55
N VAL A 92 -10.11 -10.99 -0.75
CA VAL A 92 -11.27 -10.73 -1.61
C VAL A 92 -11.66 -11.99 -2.38
N PHE A 93 -10.72 -12.56 -3.13
CA PHE A 93 -11.00 -13.69 -4.03
C PHE A 93 -11.02 -15.06 -3.33
N GLY A 94 -10.61 -15.13 -2.07
CA GLY A 94 -10.76 -16.33 -1.24
C GLY A 94 -12.12 -16.43 -0.54
N GLN A 95 -13.00 -15.44 -0.71
CA GLN A 95 -14.33 -15.42 -0.10
C GLN A 95 -15.41 -15.87 -1.11
N PRO A 96 -16.52 -16.48 -0.64
CA PRO A 96 -17.63 -16.85 -1.51
C PRO A 96 -18.26 -15.64 -2.22
N GLU A 97 -18.28 -14.48 -1.56
CA GLU A 97 -18.89 -13.25 -2.06
C GLU A 97 -17.86 -12.09 -2.09
N PRO A 98 -16.97 -12.03 -3.11
CA PRO A 98 -15.95 -10.98 -3.22
C PRO A 98 -16.51 -9.56 -3.21
N SER A 99 -17.72 -9.39 -3.74
CA SER A 99 -18.39 -8.09 -3.81
C SER A 99 -18.72 -7.52 -2.42
N GLU A 100 -19.07 -8.36 -1.45
CA GLU A 100 -19.36 -7.94 -0.08
C GLU A 100 -18.09 -7.51 0.67
N VAL A 101 -16.98 -8.20 0.45
CA VAL A 101 -15.67 -7.83 1.00
C VAL A 101 -15.24 -6.45 0.50
N ILE A 102 -15.37 -6.19 -0.81
CA ILE A 102 -15.04 -4.89 -1.39
C ILE A 102 -15.90 -3.77 -0.80
N LYS A 103 -17.21 -4.03 -0.61
CA LYS A 103 -18.12 -3.06 0.05
C LYS A 103 -17.69 -2.79 1.50
N GLU A 104 -17.33 -3.83 2.24
CA GLU A 104 -16.80 -3.68 3.60
C GLU A 104 -15.53 -2.84 3.63
N MET A 105 -14.55 -3.14 2.77
CA MET A 105 -13.31 -2.37 2.69
C MET A 105 -13.56 -0.89 2.38
N ARG A 106 -14.43 -0.58 1.43
CA ARG A 106 -14.81 0.81 1.11
C ARG A 106 -15.46 1.52 2.29
N ARG A 107 -16.36 0.85 3.01
CA ARG A 107 -17.01 1.40 4.22
C ARG A 107 -16.01 1.67 5.34
N SER A 108 -14.98 0.82 5.49
CA SER A 108 -13.95 1.01 6.52
C SER A 108 -13.10 2.25 6.29
N VAL A 109 -12.87 2.65 5.03
CA VAL A 109 -12.08 3.85 4.69
C VAL A 109 -12.91 5.13 4.78
N GLN A 110 -14.19 5.10 4.38
CA GLN A 110 -15.07 6.30 4.38
C GLN A 110 -15.48 6.81 5.77
N ARG A 111 -15.08 6.12 6.84
CA ARG A 111 -15.44 6.46 8.23
C ARG A 111 -14.34 7.24 8.97
N GLY A 112 -13.15 7.37 8.40
CA GLY A 112 -12.05 8.20 8.90
C GLY A 112 -11.92 9.49 8.11
#